data_AF-A0A353WHM4-F1
#
_entry.id   AF-A0A353WHM4-F1
#
_cell.length_a   1.000
_cell.length_b   1.000
_cell.length_c   1.000
_cell.angle_alpha   90.00
_cell.angle_beta   90.00
_cell.angle_gamma   90.00
#
_symmetry.space_group_name_H-M   'P 1'
#
loop_
_entity.id
_entity.type
_entity.pdbx_description
1 polymer ?
#
loop_
_entity_poly.entity_id
_entity_poly.type
_entity_poly.pdbx_seq_one_letter_code
_entity_poly.pdbx_strand_id
1 'polypeptide(L)'
;MLPPSRTYPLIITITLLKWTQKVYMDNFKENAVNLFQQGYSCSESVVRAAYQSGLIDKNIDIESLNKVASVFSGGMGNGCLCGAVAGAQMIIGVILGREDING
;
A
#
# COMPACT_ATOMS: atom_id res chain seq x y z
N MET A 1 -11.13 -16.37 -2.99
CA MET A 1 -11.38 -17.65 -3.69
C MET A 1 -10.16 -17.93 -4.56
N LEU A 2 -9.21 -18.74 -4.07
CA LEU A 2 -7.98 -19.07 -4.82
C LEU A 2 -8.28 -20.23 -5.80
N PRO A 3 -7.80 -20.20 -7.05
CA PRO A 3 -8.00 -21.30 -7.99
C PRO A 3 -7.20 -22.55 -7.59
N PRO A 4 -7.68 -23.76 -7.94
CA PRO A 4 -7.10 -25.02 -7.49
C PRO A 4 -5.75 -25.31 -8.19
N SER A 5 -4.85 -25.94 -7.44
CA SER A 5 -3.49 -26.35 -7.80
C SER A 5 -3.44 -27.21 -9.06
N ARG A 6 -3.23 -26.59 -10.23
CA ARG A 6 -2.86 -27.27 -11.48
C ARG A 6 -1.51 -26.71 -11.91
N THR A 7 -0.51 -27.56 -12.07
CA THR A 7 0.85 -27.16 -12.47
C THR A 7 0.81 -26.63 -13.90
N TYR A 8 0.70 -25.30 -14.05
CA TYR A 8 0.71 -24.62 -15.34
C TYR A 8 2.15 -24.50 -15.87
N PRO A 9 2.37 -24.53 -17.21
CA PRO A 9 3.68 -24.28 -17.80
C PRO A 9 4.21 -22.89 -17.38
N LEU A 10 5.54 -22.76 -17.24
CA LEU A 10 6.23 -21.56 -16.73
C LEU A 10 5.75 -20.25 -17.38
N ILE A 11 5.46 -20.26 -18.68
CA ILE A 11 4.93 -19.09 -19.42
C ILE A 11 3.54 -18.68 -18.91
N ILE A 12 2.65 -19.64 -18.64
CA ILE A 12 1.32 -19.38 -18.08
C ILE A 12 1.44 -18.91 -16.64
N THR A 13 2.34 -19.48 -15.84
CA THR A 13 2.59 -19.04 -14.45
C THR A 13 3.12 -17.60 -14.40
N ILE A 14 4.06 -17.23 -15.27
CA ILE A 14 4.58 -15.85 -15.36
C ILE A 14 3.49 -14.88 -15.83
N THR A 15 2.67 -15.28 -16.79
CA THR A 15 1.57 -14.46 -17.31
C THR A 15 0.47 -14.29 -16.26
N LEU A 16 0.13 -15.35 -15.53
CA LEU A 16 -0.81 -15.32 -14.41
C LEU A 16 -0.26 -14.45 -13.27
N LEU A 17 1.02 -14.59 -12.88
CA LEU A 17 1.65 -13.75 -11.87
C LEU A 17 1.60 -12.27 -12.25
N LYS A 18 1.98 -11.93 -13.49
CA LYS A 18 1.90 -10.55 -14.00
C LYS A 18 0.46 -10.03 -14.02
N TRP A 19 -0.49 -10.86 -14.42
CA TRP A 19 -1.91 -10.50 -14.43
C TRP A 19 -2.45 -10.33 -13.00
N THR A 20 -2.16 -11.23 -12.08
CA THR A 20 -2.58 -11.13 -10.67
C THR A 20 -1.95 -9.92 -10.00
N GLN A 21 -0.68 -9.64 -10.27
CA GLN A 21 0.01 -8.47 -9.72
C GLN A 21 -0.58 -7.18 -10.30
N LYS A 22 -0.95 -7.17 -11.59
CA LYS A 22 -1.67 -6.05 -12.20
C LYS A 22 -3.05 -5.84 -11.57
N VAL A 23 -3.88 -6.89 -11.48
CA VAL A 23 -5.21 -6.83 -10.86
C VAL A 23 -5.13 -6.37 -9.40
N TYR A 24 -4.12 -6.83 -8.67
CA TYR A 24 -3.90 -6.45 -7.29
C TYR A 24 -3.49 -4.97 -7.16
N MET A 25 -2.66 -4.46 -8.08
CA MET A 25 -2.26 -3.04 -8.11
C MET A 25 -3.38 -2.11 -8.61
N ASP A 26 -4.22 -2.56 -9.54
CA ASP A 26 -5.40 -1.82 -10.01
C ASP A 26 -6.41 -1.66 -8.85
N ASN A 27 -6.64 -2.73 -8.08
CA ASN A 27 -7.47 -2.70 -6.87
C ASN A 27 -6.89 -1.75 -5.80
N PHE A 28 -5.57 -1.71 -5.61
CA PHE A 28 -4.92 -0.78 -4.69
C PHE A 28 -5.17 0.69 -5.06
N LYS A 29 -5.00 1.02 -6.34
CA LYS A 29 -5.19 2.39 -6.85
C LYS A 29 -6.64 2.85 -6.65
N GLU A 30 -7.61 2.02 -7.05
CA GLU A 30 -9.03 2.35 -6.91
C GLU A 30 -9.43 2.53 -5.45
N ASN A 31 -8.95 1.65 -4.55
CA ASN A 31 -9.19 1.78 -3.12
C ASN A 31 -8.61 3.08 -2.54
N ALA A 32 -7.39 3.45 -2.93
CA ALA A 32 -6.77 4.71 -2.48
C ALA A 32 -7.59 5.93 -2.94
N VAL A 33 -8.08 5.92 -4.18
CA VAL A 33 -8.95 7.00 -4.69
C VAL A 33 -10.27 7.06 -3.93
N ASN A 34 -10.91 5.90 -3.68
CA ASN A 34 -12.17 5.83 -2.92
C ASN A 34 -12.00 6.34 -1.49
N LEU A 35 -10.92 5.95 -0.81
CA LEU A 35 -10.60 6.45 0.54
C LEU A 35 -10.38 7.96 0.55
N PHE A 36 -9.69 8.50 -0.46
CA PHE A 36 -9.52 9.95 -0.58
C PHE A 36 -10.86 10.68 -0.74
N GLN A 37 -11.77 10.13 -1.55
CA GLN A 37 -13.12 10.68 -1.71
C GLN A 37 -13.97 10.58 -0.43
N GLN A 38 -13.66 9.65 0.47
CA GLN A 38 -14.30 9.51 1.78
C GLN A 38 -13.78 10.51 2.83
N GLY A 39 -12.80 11.35 2.48
CA GLY A 39 -12.28 12.41 3.35
C GLY A 39 -10.93 12.10 4.01
N TYR A 40 -10.34 10.94 3.73
CA TYR A 40 -8.94 10.71 4.07
C TYR A 40 -8.04 11.58 3.19
N SER A 41 -6.92 12.03 3.76
CA SER A 41 -5.92 12.77 2.99
C SER A 41 -5.09 11.86 2.09
N CYS A 42 -4.31 12.45 1.18
CA CYS A 42 -3.51 11.68 0.21
C CYS A 42 -2.52 10.68 0.82
N SER A 43 -1.91 10.98 1.97
CA SER A 43 -1.03 10.06 2.71
C SER A 43 -1.80 8.95 3.41
N GLU A 44 -2.89 9.30 4.10
CA GLU A 44 -3.76 8.36 4.82
C GLU A 44 -4.43 7.36 3.87
N SER A 45 -4.97 7.83 2.75
CA SER A 45 -5.63 6.99 1.76
C SER A 45 -4.71 5.91 1.20
N VAL A 46 -3.44 6.25 0.95
CA VAL A 46 -2.43 5.32 0.45
C VAL A 46 -2.10 4.25 1.50
N VAL A 47 -1.88 4.67 2.76
CA VAL A 47 -1.61 3.76 3.88
C VAL A 47 -2.78 2.81 4.13
N ARG A 48 -4.02 3.32 4.17
CA ARG A 48 -5.22 2.50 4.36
C ARG A 48 -5.49 1.56 3.19
N ALA A 49 -5.27 2.01 1.95
CA ALA A 49 -5.40 1.15 0.77
C ALA A 49 -4.42 -0.02 0.80
N ALA A 50 -3.19 0.20 1.30
CA ALA A 50 -2.19 -0.86 1.42
C ALA A 50 -2.61 -1.90 2.45
N TYR A 51 -3.13 -1.45 3.59
CA TYR A 51 -3.69 -2.33 4.61
C TYR A 51 -4.89 -3.13 4.08
N GLN A 52 -5.86 -2.47 3.42
CA GLN A 52 -7.04 -3.13 2.84
C GLN A 52 -6.68 -4.14 1.74
N SER A 53 -5.62 -3.86 0.98
CA SER A 53 -5.14 -4.76 -0.07
C SER A 53 -4.42 -5.98 0.53
N GLY A 54 -3.89 -5.89 1.75
CA GLY A 54 -3.06 -6.92 2.37
C GLY A 54 -1.57 -6.80 2.02
N LEU A 55 -1.12 -5.61 1.61
CA LEU A 55 0.30 -5.30 1.42
C LEU A 55 1.04 -5.17 2.76
N ILE A 56 0.29 -4.82 3.81
CA ILE A 56 0.80 -4.68 5.17
C ILE A 56 0.17 -5.80 6.01
N ASP A 57 0.94 -6.35 6.94
CA ASP A 57 0.45 -7.36 7.89
C ASP A 57 -0.74 -6.83 8.70
N LYS A 58 -1.74 -7.68 8.93
CA LYS A 58 -2.95 -7.35 9.71
C LYS A 58 -2.66 -7.11 11.20
N ASN A 59 -1.51 -7.53 11.69
CA ASN A 59 -1.04 -7.29 13.06
C ASN A 59 -0.55 -5.85 13.26
N ILE A 60 -0.34 -5.08 12.18
CA ILE A 60 -0.01 -3.66 12.29
C ILE A 60 -1.22 -2.87 12.76
N ASP A 61 -1.05 -2.06 13.79
CA ASP A 61 -2.05 -1.09 14.23
C ASP A 61 -2.21 0.02 13.18
N ILE A 62 -3.16 -0.20 12.28
CA ILE A 62 -3.43 0.70 11.17
C ILE A 62 -3.90 2.09 11.64
N GLU A 63 -4.57 2.19 12.79
CA GLU A 63 -5.03 3.49 13.29
C GLU A 63 -3.86 4.33 13.79
N SER A 64 -2.89 3.72 14.46
CA SER A 64 -1.64 4.40 14.83
C SER A 64 -0.83 4.81 13.60
N LEU A 65 -0.68 3.92 12.61
CA LEU A 65 0.02 4.25 11.37
C LEU A 65 -0.69 5.37 10.60
N ASN A 66 -2.02 5.38 10.59
CA ASN A 66 -2.82 6.42 9.94
C ASN A 66 -2.66 7.79 10.63
N LYS A 67 -2.59 7.83 11.97
CA LYS A 67 -2.27 9.07 12.70
C LYS A 67 -0.90 9.62 12.32
N VAL A 68 0.10 8.75 12.16
CA VAL A 68 1.43 9.16 11.67
C VAL A 68 1.34 9.68 10.23
N ALA A 69 0.54 9.04 9.37
CA ALA A 69 0.36 9.47 7.99
C ALA A 69 -0.27 10.87 7.86
N SER A 70 -1.11 11.29 8.82
CA SER A 70 -1.83 12.57 8.78
C SER A 70 -0.93 13.82 8.73
N VAL A 71 0.31 13.76 9.24
CA VAL A 71 1.20 14.93 9.20
C VAL A 71 1.77 15.19 7.80
N PHE A 72 1.72 14.17 6.92
CA PHE A 72 2.24 14.24 5.55
C PHE A 72 1.19 14.70 4.53
N SER A 73 -0.02 14.98 4.98
CA SER A 73 -1.11 15.50 4.16
C SER A 73 -0.80 16.90 3.61
N GLY A 74 -1.47 17.29 2.52
CA GLY A 74 -1.35 18.65 1.96
C GLY A 74 0.06 19.03 1.50
N GLY A 75 0.94 18.06 1.29
CA GLY A 75 2.31 18.33 0.89
C GLY A 75 3.30 18.55 2.05
N MET A 76 2.94 18.14 3.27
CA MET A 76 3.52 18.64 4.55
C MET A 76 3.29 20.15 4.73
N GLY A 77 2.05 20.59 4.52
CA GLY A 77 1.54 21.94 4.82
C GLY A 77 1.96 23.06 3.86
N ASN A 78 3.05 22.91 3.10
CA ASN A 78 3.56 23.93 2.16
C ASN A 78 3.93 23.36 0.78
N GLY A 79 3.53 22.13 0.44
CA GLY A 79 3.76 21.54 -0.88
C GLY A 79 5.17 20.98 -1.12
N CYS A 80 5.99 20.76 -0.08
CA CYS A 80 7.37 20.30 -0.23
C CYS A 80 7.51 18.81 -0.53
N LEU A 81 6.56 17.98 -0.10
CA LEU A 81 6.58 16.53 -0.32
C LEU A 81 5.17 16.00 -0.57
N CYS A 82 4.95 15.32 -1.69
CA CYS A 82 3.65 14.69 -1.98
C CYS A 82 3.28 13.67 -0.88
N GLY A 83 2.14 13.91 -0.20
CA GLY A 83 1.68 13.03 0.87
C GLY A 83 1.43 11.59 0.42
N ALA A 84 0.97 11.38 -0.82
CA ALA A 84 0.82 10.02 -1.37
C ALA A 84 2.17 9.30 -1.49
N VAL A 85 3.23 10.01 -1.90
CA VAL A 85 4.59 9.45 -1.98
C VAL A 85 5.13 9.15 -0.60
N ALA A 86 4.94 10.06 0.37
CA ALA A 86 5.31 9.83 1.76
C ALA A 86 4.59 8.61 2.36
N GLY A 87 3.29 8.46 2.10
CA GLY A 87 2.50 7.29 2.50
C GLY A 87 3.05 6.00 1.90
N ALA A 88 3.43 6.01 0.62
CA ALA A 88 4.10 4.86 -0.01
C ALA A 88 5.45 4.52 0.65
N GLN A 89 6.25 5.54 1.00
CA GLN A 89 7.50 5.33 1.73
C GLN A 89 7.27 4.76 3.14
N MET A 90 6.22 5.17 3.84
CA MET A 90 5.85 4.56 5.12
C MET A 90 5.53 3.08 4.97
N ILE A 91 4.74 2.70 3.95
CA ILE A 91 4.40 1.30 3.68
C ILE A 91 5.67 0.49 3.44
N ILE A 92 6.60 1.00 2.62
CA ILE A 92 7.90 0.36 2.39
C ILE A 92 8.66 0.20 3.71
N GLY A 93 8.68 1.22 4.56
CA GLY A 93 9.32 1.17 5.87
C GLY A 93 8.68 0.17 6.84
N VAL A 94 7.36 -0.04 6.77
CA VAL A 94 6.70 -1.06 7.58
C VAL A 94 7.05 -2.48 7.11
N ILE A 95 7.25 -2.68 5.81
CA ILE A 95 7.52 -4.01 5.22
C ILE A 95 9.01 -4.36 5.27
N LEU A 96 9.87 -3.39 4.97
CA LEU A 96 11.31 -3.57 4.70
C LEU A 96 12.19 -2.63 5.54
N GLY A 97 11.62 -1.98 6.56
CA GLY A 97 12.35 -1.09 7.44
C GLY A 97 13.47 -1.79 8.17
N ARG A 98 14.45 -1.00 8.61
CA ARG A 98 15.57 -1.50 9.39
C ARG A 98 15.09 -1.98 10.76
N GLU A 99 15.54 -3.15 11.19
CA GLU A 99 15.27 -3.70 12.53
C GLU A 99 16.35 -3.34 13.55
N ASP A 100 17.55 -2.99 13.07
CA ASP A 100 18.70 -2.65 13.89
C ASP A 100 19.39 -1.34 13.45
N ILE A 101 20.21 -0.83 14.36
CA ILE A 101 20.89 0.47 14.21
C ILE A 101 22.16 0.39 13.37
N ASN A 102 22.63 -0.81 13.02
CA ASN A 102 23.81 -1.03 12.21
C ASN A 102 23.35 -1.14 10.75
N GLY A 103 23.52 -0.06 9.99
CA GLY A 103 22.99 0.04 8.62
C GLY A 103 23.53 -1.02 7.67
#